data_AF-A0C448-F1
#
_entry.id   AF-A0C448-F1
#
_cell.length_a   1.000
_cell.length_b   1.000
_cell.length_c   1.000
_cell.angle_alpha   90.00
_cell.angle_beta   90.00
_cell.angle_gamma   90.00
#
_symmetry.space_group_name_H-M   'P 1'
#
loop_
_entity.id
_entity.type
_entity.pdbx_description
1 polymer ?
#
loop_
_entity_poly.entity_id
_entity_poly.type
_entity_poly.pdbx_seq_one_letter_code
_entity_poly.pdbx_strand_id
1 'polypeptide(L)'
;MFWTWVHSSTGPKTTHFWAPVCNWFFPIQALYDWNRDPAKISKEMQCVLVCYSSLFMRWALRISPQSYILFCMHLFNATLQGRLLIKRLTWESSQQKAIEDKPTN
;
A
#
# COMPACT_ATOMS: atom_id res chain seq x y z
N MET A 1 33.40 14.05 13.72
CA MET A 1 32.11 14.62 13.25
C MET A 1 31.01 13.56 13.13
N PHE A 2 31.19 12.48 12.36
CA PHE A 2 30.17 11.42 12.24
C PHE A 2 29.85 10.69 13.56
N TRP A 3 30.87 10.34 14.36
CA TRP A 3 30.70 9.64 15.64
C TRP A 3 29.90 10.44 16.69
N THR A 4 30.06 11.77 16.66
CA THR A 4 29.37 12.73 17.54
C THR A 4 27.91 12.91 17.14
N TRP A 5 27.60 12.84 15.84
CA TRP A 5 26.24 12.89 15.32
C TRP A 5 25.42 11.63 15.66
N VAL A 6 26.06 10.45 15.73
CA VAL A 6 25.37 9.19 16.09
C VAL A 6 24.80 9.21 17.51
N HIS A 7 25.41 9.95 18.43
CA HIS A 7 25.04 10.02 19.85
C HIS A 7 24.32 11.31 20.24
N SER A 8 24.02 12.21 19.30
CA SER A 8 23.29 13.44 19.57
C SER A 8 21.78 13.20 19.70
N SER A 9 21.07 14.13 20.32
CA SER A 9 19.60 14.13 20.48
C SER A 9 18.82 14.18 19.16
N THR A 10 19.49 14.44 18.03
CA THR A 10 18.96 14.40 16.66
C THR A 10 19.59 13.29 15.79
N GLY A 11 20.36 12.40 16.41
CA GLY A 11 21.02 11.28 15.73
C GLY A 11 20.07 10.13 15.38
N PRO A 12 20.56 9.10 14.67
CA PRO A 12 19.80 7.92 14.23
C PRO A 12 19.29 7.04 15.38
N LYS A 13 19.56 7.36 16.64
CA LYS A 13 18.96 6.70 17.81
C LYS A 13 17.67 7.38 18.28
N THR A 14 17.22 8.47 17.65
CA THR A 14 16.07 9.26 18.11
C THR A 14 14.88 9.22 17.16
N THR A 15 13.67 9.28 17.74
CA THR A 15 12.39 9.24 17.01
C THR A 15 12.26 10.40 16.02
N HIS A 16 12.89 11.54 16.30
CA HIS A 16 12.90 12.71 15.43
C HIS A 16 13.65 12.48 14.11
N PHE A 17 14.61 11.55 14.07
CA PHE A 17 15.32 11.18 12.84
C PHE A 17 14.54 10.14 12.03
N TRP A 18 14.00 9.11 12.71
CA TRP A 18 13.25 8.05 12.04
C TRP A 18 11.85 8.48 11.58
N ALA A 19 11.20 9.46 12.21
CA ALA A 19 9.88 9.92 11.79
C ALA A 19 9.88 10.45 10.33
N PRO A 20 10.81 11.31 9.90
CA PRO A 20 10.98 11.67 8.49
C PRO A 20 11.29 10.46 7.59
N VAL A 21 12.22 9.59 7.99
CA VAL A 21 12.62 8.40 7.21
C VAL A 21 11.44 7.44 6.99
N CYS A 22 10.61 7.24 8.01
CA CYS A 22 9.43 6.39 7.91
C CYS A 22 8.36 6.95 6.96
N ASN A 23 8.29 8.27 6.81
CA ASN A 23 7.42 8.89 5.80
C ASN A 23 7.94 8.65 4.36
N TRP A 24 9.21 8.29 4.14
CA TRP A 24 9.72 7.94 2.82
C TRP A 24 9.39 6.50 2.38
N PHE A 25 8.85 5.65 3.26
CA PHE A 25 8.40 4.31 2.86
C PHE A 25 7.21 4.35 1.90
N PHE A 26 6.41 5.43 1.94
CA PHE A 26 5.25 5.63 1.07
C PHE A 26 5.58 5.58 -0.43
N PRO A 27 6.49 6.42 -0.96
CA PRO A 27 6.94 6.31 -2.35
C PRO A 27 7.56 4.95 -2.70
N ILE A 28 8.34 4.36 -1.80
CA ILE A 28 9.07 3.12 -2.04
C ILE A 28 8.09 1.95 -2.22
N GLN A 29 7.09 1.86 -1.34
CA GLN A 29 6.09 0.81 -1.39
C GLN A 29 5.19 0.93 -2.63
N ALA A 30 4.88 2.17 -3.03
CA ALA A 30 4.15 2.43 -4.27
C ALA A 30 4.92 2.03 -5.54
N LEU A 31 6.24 2.25 -5.54
CA LEU A 31 7.09 1.83 -6.65
C LEU A 31 7.19 0.31 -6.72
N TYR A 32 7.34 -0.36 -5.58
CA TYR A 32 7.44 -1.82 -5.50
C TYR A 32 6.16 -2.52 -5.99
N ASP A 33 4.98 -2.03 -5.59
CA ASP A 33 3.71 -2.61 -6.00
C ASP A 33 3.34 -2.32 -7.47
N TRP A 34 4.06 -1.42 -8.16
CA TRP A 34 3.70 -1.05 -9.53
C TRP A 34 3.84 -2.24 -10.51
N ASN A 35 4.86 -3.07 -10.33
CA ASN A 35 5.27 -4.07 -11.32
C ASN A 35 4.85 -5.51 -11.00
N ARG A 36 3.94 -5.72 -10.03
CA ARG A 36 3.46 -7.08 -9.72
C ARG A 36 2.64 -7.70 -10.86
N ASP A 37 2.94 -8.96 -11.15
CA ASP A 37 2.27 -9.78 -12.17
C ASP A 37 0.81 -10.09 -11.75
N PRO A 38 -0.21 -9.79 -12.59
CA PRO A 38 -1.61 -10.05 -12.28
C PRO A 38 -1.94 -11.52 -11.99
N ALA A 39 -1.17 -12.48 -12.47
CA ALA A 39 -1.40 -13.90 -12.19
C ALA A 39 -1.15 -14.28 -10.72
N LYS A 40 -0.27 -13.54 -10.02
CA LYS A 40 0.15 -13.81 -8.64
C LYS A 40 -0.62 -12.99 -7.60
N ILE A 41 -1.57 -12.17 -8.05
CA ILE A 41 -2.38 -11.28 -7.21
C ILE A 41 -3.65 -12.04 -6.81
N SER A 42 -3.83 -12.28 -5.50
CA SER A 42 -5.12 -12.76 -4.97
C SER A 42 -6.19 -11.67 -5.16
N LYS A 43 -7.46 -12.04 -5.28
CA LYS A 43 -8.55 -11.05 -5.36
C LYS A 43 -9.21 -10.85 -3.99
N GLU A 44 -9.32 -11.93 -3.24
CA GLU A 44 -9.93 -11.98 -1.92
C GLU A 44 -9.12 -11.17 -0.91
N MET A 45 -7.80 -11.39 -0.88
CA MET A 45 -6.90 -10.66 0.03
C MET A 45 -6.94 -9.15 -0.23
N GLN A 46 -6.86 -8.74 -1.49
CA GLN A 46 -6.84 -7.35 -1.91
C GLN A 46 -8.17 -6.68 -1.58
N CYS A 47 -9.30 -7.37 -1.78
CA CYS A 47 -10.61 -6.87 -1.38
C CYS A 47 -10.71 -6.67 0.14
N VAL A 48 -10.31 -7.68 0.93
CA VAL A 48 -10.34 -7.61 2.40
C VAL A 48 -9.48 -6.46 2.92
N LEU A 49 -8.26 -6.31 2.41
CA LEU A 49 -7.37 -5.26 2.90
C LEU A 49 -7.80 -3.85 2.43
N VAL A 50 -8.48 -3.69 1.28
CA VAL A 50 -9.11 -2.42 0.88
C VAL A 50 -10.26 -2.06 1.83
N CYS A 51 -11.13 -3.03 2.13
CA CYS A 51 -12.23 -2.84 3.09
C CYS A 51 -11.70 -2.48 4.48
N TYR A 52 -10.71 -3.23 4.97
CA TYR A 52 -10.04 -2.96 6.24
C TYR A 52 -9.43 -1.56 6.27
N SER A 53 -8.68 -1.17 5.24
CA SER A 53 -8.03 0.15 5.19
C SER A 53 -9.05 1.28 5.15
N SER A 54 -10.17 1.10 4.47
CA SER A 54 -11.26 2.10 4.42
C SER A 54 -11.91 2.34 5.79
N LEU A 55 -12.13 1.26 6.55
CA LEU A 55 -12.64 1.34 7.93
C LEU A 55 -11.66 2.07 8.85
N PHE A 56 -10.37 1.74 8.75
CA PHE A 56 -9.33 2.37 9.56
C PHE A 56 -9.10 3.83 9.20
N MET A 57 -9.22 4.24 7.92
CA MET A 57 -9.17 5.65 7.52
C MET A 57 -10.26 6.48 8.19
N ARG A 58 -11.49 5.96 8.26
CA ARG A 58 -12.61 6.63 8.94
C ARG A 58 -12.32 6.82 10.43
N TRP A 59 -11.74 5.80 11.06
CA TRP A 59 -11.40 5.84 12.49
C TRP A 59 -10.21 6.76 12.79
N ALA A 60 -9.18 6.76 11.93
CA ALA A 60 -7.98 7.60 12.08
C ALA A 60 -8.30 9.10 12.08
N LEU A 61 -9.32 9.53 11.33
CA LEU A 61 -9.78 10.94 11.31
C LEU A 61 -10.64 11.30 12.54
N ARG A 62 -11.26 10.31 13.18
CA ARG A 62 -12.18 10.51 14.31
C ARG A 62 -11.50 10.44 15.67
N ILE A 63 -10.34 9.77 15.76
CA ILE A 63 -9.59 9.66 17.00
C ILE A 63 -8.92 11.00 17.34
N SER A 64 -8.95 11.39 18.62
CA SER A 64 -8.31 12.63 19.11
C SER A 64 -7.18 12.29 20.08
N PRO A 65 -5.94 12.78 19.88
CA PRO A 65 -5.51 13.65 18.79
C PRO A 65 -5.45 12.95 17.42
N GLN A 66 -5.76 13.69 16.35
CA GLN A 66 -5.83 13.15 14.97
C GLN A 66 -4.44 12.73 14.46
N SER A 67 -4.30 11.47 14.02
CA SER A 67 -3.06 10.94 13.46
C SER A 67 -3.12 10.91 11.92
N TYR A 68 -2.64 11.98 11.29
CA TYR A 68 -2.58 12.10 9.83
C TYR A 68 -1.67 11.06 9.19
N ILE A 69 -0.61 10.61 9.87
CA ILE A 69 0.31 9.58 9.36
C ILE A 69 -0.41 8.23 9.24
N LEU A 70 -1.21 7.86 10.24
CA LEU A 70 -2.01 6.63 10.19
C LEU A 70 -3.02 6.67 9.04
N PHE A 71 -3.66 7.82 8.82
CA PHE A 71 -4.56 8.03 7.69
C PHE A 71 -3.83 7.88 6.35
N CYS A 72 -2.67 8.55 6.17
CA CYS A 72 -1.88 8.44 4.95
C CYS A 72 -1.43 7.00 4.68
N MET A 73 -1.05 6.24 5.72
CA MET A 73 -0.68 4.81 5.64
C MET A 73 -1.81 3.96 5.08
N HIS A 74 -3.01 4.08 5.65
CA HIS A 74 -4.15 3.33 5.13
C HIS A 74 -4.61 3.81 3.74
N LEU A 75 -4.45 5.10 3.42
CA LEU A 75 -4.77 5.64 2.10
C LEU A 75 -3.86 5.08 1.00
N PHE A 76 -2.55 5.05 1.23
CA PHE A 76 -1.61 4.43 0.30
C PHE A 76 -1.90 2.94 0.15
N ASN A 77 -2.15 2.24 1.26
CA ASN A 77 -2.45 0.81 1.23
C ASN A 77 -3.72 0.49 0.43
N ALA A 78 -4.80 1.25 0.65
CA ALA A 78 -6.04 1.13 -0.11
C ALA A 78 -5.84 1.44 -1.60
N THR A 79 -5.03 2.44 -1.92
CA THR A 79 -4.76 2.86 -3.31
C THR A 79 -3.95 1.80 -4.06
N LEU A 80 -2.89 1.27 -3.46
CA LEU A 80 -2.05 0.25 -4.08
C LEU A 80 -2.83 -1.04 -4.30
N GLN A 81 -3.50 -1.54 -3.27
CA GLN A 81 -4.29 -2.76 -3.38
C GLN A 81 -5.50 -2.61 -4.28
N GLY A 82 -6.17 -1.44 -4.26
CA GLY A 82 -7.24 -1.13 -5.18
C GLY A 82 -6.77 -1.16 -6.63
N ARG A 83 -5.59 -0.60 -6.91
CA ARG A 83 -4.98 -0.66 -8.26
C ARG A 83 -4.65 -2.10 -8.66
N LEU A 84 -4.10 -2.90 -7.75
CA LEU A 84 -3.82 -4.32 -7.99
C LEU A 84 -5.10 -5.11 -8.25
N LEU A 85 -6.17 -4.83 -7.50
CA LEU A 85 -7.49 -5.44 -7.68
C LEU A 85 -8.08 -5.10 -9.06
N ILE A 86 -8.07 -3.83 -9.47
CA ILE A 86 -8.53 -3.40 -10.79
C ILE A 86 -7.72 -4.09 -11.88
N LYS A 87 -6.39 -4.10 -11.77
CA LYS A 87 -5.50 -4.79 -12.72
C LYS A 87 -5.84 -6.28 -12.84
N ARG A 88 -6.14 -6.94 -11.72
CA ARG A 88 -6.54 -8.35 -11.67
C ARG A 88 -7.90 -8.58 -12.32
N LEU A 89 -8.91 -7.76 -12.04
CA LEU A 89 -10.26 -7.89 -12.60
C LEU A 89 -10.28 -7.71 -14.13
N THR A 90 -9.51 -6.73 -14.64
CA THR A 90 -9.35 -6.54 -16.08
C THR A 90 -8.68 -7.74 -16.73
N TRP A 91 -7.65 -8.30 -16.09
CA TRP A 91 -6.97 -9.52 -16.57
C TRP A 91 -7.90 -10.74 -16.58
N GLU A 92 -8.71 -10.95 -15.54
CA GLU A 92 -9.70 -12.04 -15.49
C GLU A 92 -10.74 -11.90 -16.61
N SER A 93 -11.20 -10.68 -16.89
CA SER A 93 -12.14 -10.41 -18.00
C SER A 93 -11.53 -10.72 -19.37
N SER A 94 -10.24 -10.45 -19.57
CA SER A 94 -9.52 -10.81 -20.79
C SER A 94 -9.37 -12.32 -20.95
N GLN A 95 -9.08 -13.04 -19.87
CA GLN A 95 -9.00 -14.51 -19.88
C GLN A 95 -10.35 -15.15 -20.21
N GLN A 96 -11.45 -14.63 -19.65
CA GLN A 96 -12.80 -15.12 -19.92
C GLN A 96 -13.14 -15.05 -21.42
N LYS A 97 -12.85 -13.92 -22.08
CA LYS A 97 -13.09 -13.74 -23.52
C LYS A 97 -12.25 -14.67 -24.39
N ALA A 98 -10.98 -14.90 -24.02
CA ALA A 98 -10.11 -15.80 -24.76
C ALA A 98 -10.57 -17.28 -24.66
N ILE A 99 -11.24 -17.65 -23.56
CA ILE A 99 -11.85 -18.97 -23.39
C ILE A 99 -13.11 -19.10 -24.24
N GLU A 100 -13.95 -18.06 -24.28
CA GLU A 100 -15.19 -18.02 -25.06
C GLU A 100 -14.96 -18.07 -26.58
N ASP A 101 -13.92 -17.41 -27.08
CA ASP A 101 -13.56 -17.37 -28.51
C ASP A 101 -12.88 -18.66 -29.01
N LYS A 102 -12.53 -19.59 -28.11
CA LYS A 102 -11.90 -20.85 -28.50
C LYS A 102 -12.96 -21.76 -29.12
N PRO A 103 -12.86 -22.14 -30.42
CA PRO A 103 -13.85 -23.00 -31.05
C PRO A 103 -13.88 -24.34 -30.34
N THR A 104 -15.04 -24.69 -29.77
CA THR A 104 -15.35 -26.03 -29.26
C THR A 104 -15.32 -26.99 -30.45
N ASN A 105 -14.27 -27.80 -30.55
CA ASN A 105 -14.21 -28.93 -31.48
C ASN A 105 -15.29 -29.96 -31.10
#